data_AF-A0A183U861-F1
#
_entry.id   AF-A0A183U861-F1
#
_cell.length_a   1.000
_cell.length_b   1.000
_cell.length_c   1.000
_cell.angle_alpha   90.00
_cell.angle_beta   90.00
_cell.angle_gamma   90.00
#
_symmetry.space_group_name_H-M   'P 1'
#
loop_
_entity.id
_entity.type
_entity.pdbx_description
1 polymer ?
#
loop_
_entity_poly.entity_id
_entity_poly.type
_entity_poly.pdbx_seq_one_letter_code
_entity_poly.pdbx_strand_id
1 'polypeptide(L)'
;MLNIFKDSKTFVDKPMKRDPEEINAEFKSRFSRTITTNDREAVRSFIEENFGTEGEDLNECAEGTMSDWVDDPEYLISIDDDEMRRFALEIHALWKKLCRTIKTEAT
;
A
#
# COMPACT_ATOMS: atom_id res chain seq x y z
N MET A 1 2.90 23.86 0.14
CA MET A 1 3.00 22.54 -0.54
C MET A 1 2.15 22.56 -1.80
N LEU A 2 2.51 21.78 -2.83
CA LEU A 2 1.84 21.81 -4.15
C LEU A 2 0.46 21.13 -4.20
N ASN A 3 0.05 20.42 -3.13
CA ASN A 3 -1.23 19.71 -3.04
C ASN A 3 -1.51 18.87 -4.30
N ILE A 4 -0.52 18.07 -4.72
CA ILE A 4 -0.63 17.18 -5.88
C ILE A 4 -1.65 16.08 -5.59
N PHE A 5 -1.59 15.53 -4.37
CA PHE A 5 -2.53 14.55 -3.84
C PHE A 5 -3.30 15.14 -2.66
N LYS A 6 -4.57 14.74 -2.52
CA LYS A 6 -5.44 15.16 -1.42
C LYS A 6 -5.04 14.50 -0.11
N ASP A 7 -4.67 13.22 -0.17
CA ASP A 7 -4.11 12.46 0.93
C ASP A 7 -2.58 12.41 0.76
N SER A 8 -1.85 12.82 1.79
CA SER A 8 -0.38 12.78 1.76
C SER A 8 0.15 11.35 1.70
N LYS A 9 -0.60 10.38 2.21
CA LYS A 9 -0.23 8.96 2.18
C LYS A 9 -0.21 8.40 0.75
N THR A 10 -0.98 9.00 -0.16
CA THR A 10 -1.00 8.65 -1.59
C THR A 10 0.38 8.68 -2.23
N PHE A 11 1.24 9.64 -1.90
CA PHE A 11 2.60 9.65 -2.46
C PHE A 11 3.54 8.70 -1.71
N VAL A 12 3.40 8.63 -0.38
CA VAL A 12 4.25 7.80 0.49
C VAL A 12 4.11 6.31 0.15
N ASP A 13 2.93 5.88 -0.26
CA ASP A 13 2.64 4.48 -0.58
C ASP A 13 2.94 4.10 -2.04
N LYS A 14 3.52 5.01 -2.83
CA LYS A 14 3.97 4.68 -4.19
C LYS A 14 5.38 4.11 -4.14
N PRO A 15 5.61 2.88 -4.62
CA PRO A 15 6.96 2.33 -4.69
C PRO A 15 7.78 3.06 -5.75
N MET A 16 9.09 3.13 -5.55
CA MET A 16 10.02 3.65 -6.55
C MET A 16 10.22 2.63 -7.66
N LYS A 17 10.24 3.08 -8.92
CA LYS A 17 10.48 2.22 -10.09
C LYS A 17 11.98 2.00 -10.36
N ARG A 18 12.85 2.81 -9.74
CA ARG A 18 14.30 2.85 -9.94
C ARG A 18 15.00 3.17 -8.64
N ASP A 19 16.34 3.13 -8.66
CA ASP A 19 17.16 3.45 -7.50
C ASP A 19 16.88 4.89 -6.98
N PRO A 20 16.81 5.10 -5.65
CA PRO A 20 16.53 6.40 -5.07
C PRO A 20 17.55 7.49 -5.48
N GLU A 21 18.81 7.14 -5.69
CA GLU A 21 19.85 8.09 -6.09
C GLU A 21 19.63 8.57 -7.53
N GLU A 22 19.23 7.68 -8.44
CA GLU A 22 18.88 8.03 -9.81
C GLU A 22 17.67 8.98 -9.86
N ILE A 23 16.59 8.64 -9.17
CA ILE A 23 15.36 9.45 -9.12
C ILE A 23 15.69 10.83 -8.52
N ASN A 24 16.49 10.88 -7.46
CA ASN A 24 16.88 12.13 -6.81
C ASN A 24 17.79 13.00 -7.70
N ALA A 25 18.73 12.39 -8.43
CA ALA A 25 19.58 13.09 -9.38
C ALA A 25 18.76 13.70 -10.53
N GLU A 26 17.82 12.93 -11.08
CA GLU A 26 16.92 13.41 -12.13
C GLU A 26 16.02 14.54 -11.62
N PHE A 27 15.46 14.41 -10.42
CA PHE A 27 14.63 15.46 -9.81
C PHE A 27 15.39 16.78 -9.69
N LYS A 28 16.63 16.75 -9.18
CA LYS A 28 17.49 17.93 -9.05
C LYS A 28 17.83 18.55 -10.40
N SER A 29 18.02 17.72 -11.43
CA SER A 29 18.29 18.18 -12.79
C SER A 29 17.06 18.89 -13.40
N ARG A 30 15.87 18.27 -13.29
CA ARG A 30 14.61 18.77 -13.88
C ARG A 30 14.07 20.00 -13.14
N PHE A 31 14.26 20.06 -11.83
CA PHE A 31 13.77 21.15 -10.97
C PHE A 31 14.94 21.88 -10.29
N SER A 32 15.85 22.44 -11.10
CA SER A 32 17.07 23.13 -10.64
C SER A 32 16.80 24.49 -9.97
N ARG A 33 15.60 25.03 -10.12
CA ARG A 33 15.13 26.27 -9.47
C ARG A 33 14.11 25.98 -8.38
N THR A 34 13.79 27.00 -7.59
CA THR A 34 12.69 26.93 -6.63
C THR A 34 11.39 26.54 -7.33
N ILE A 35 10.77 25.49 -6.80
CA ILE A 35 9.48 24.96 -7.26
C ILE A 35 8.36 25.90 -6.80
N THR A 36 7.46 26.20 -7.73
CA THR A 36 6.29 27.07 -7.53
C THR A 36 5.01 26.32 -7.85
N THR A 37 3.85 26.92 -7.56
CA THR A 37 2.54 26.34 -7.91
C THR A 37 2.37 26.08 -9.40
N ASN A 38 3.08 26.79 -10.27
CA ASN A 38 3.04 26.58 -11.73
C ASN A 38 3.71 25.27 -12.15
N ASP A 39 4.55 24.69 -11.30
CA ASP A 39 5.26 23.44 -11.57
C ASP A 39 4.44 22.20 -11.20
N ARG A 40 3.22 22.38 -10.71
CA ARG A 40 2.39 21.30 -10.16
C ARG A 40 2.21 20.12 -11.11
N GLU A 41 1.87 20.39 -12.37
CA GLU A 41 1.68 19.32 -13.37
C GLU A 41 3.01 18.69 -13.77
N ALA A 42 4.10 19.46 -13.86
CA ALA A 42 5.42 18.92 -14.15
C ALA A 42 5.91 17.98 -13.03
N VAL A 43 5.69 18.34 -11.76
CA VAL A 43 6.01 17.47 -10.62
C VAL A 43 5.09 16.24 -10.58
N ARG A 44 3.81 16.38 -10.94
CA ARG A 44 2.91 15.22 -11.08
C ARG A 44 3.42 14.24 -12.14
N SER A 45 3.77 14.72 -13.34
CA SER A 45 4.32 13.85 -14.39
C SER A 45 5.63 13.19 -13.96
N PHE A 46 6.52 13.93 -13.29
CA PHE A 46 7.73 13.34 -12.72
C PHE A 46 7.41 12.18 -11.76
N ILE A 47 6.39 12.34 -10.89
CA ILE A 47 5.97 11.28 -9.97
C ILE A 47 5.42 10.07 -10.75
N GLU A 48 4.56 10.27 -11.74
CA GLU A 48 4.00 9.19 -12.56
C GLU A 48 5.07 8.42 -13.36
N GLU A 49 6.10 9.11 -13.83
CA GLU A 49 7.23 8.52 -14.55
C GLU A 49 8.12 7.66 -13.62
N ASN A 50 8.33 8.09 -12.37
CA ASN A 50 9.34 7.53 -11.47
C ASN A 50 8.81 6.60 -10.36
N PHE A 51 7.52 6.70 -10.05
CA PHE A 51 6.89 5.96 -8.96
C PHE A 51 5.71 5.14 -9.50
N GLY A 52 5.45 4.01 -8.84
CA GLY A 52 4.34 3.12 -9.12
C GLY A 52 2.99 3.65 -8.66
N THR A 53 2.01 2.76 -8.71
CA THR A 53 0.71 2.97 -8.09
C THR A 53 0.74 2.63 -6.60
N GLU A 54 -0.17 3.20 -5.83
CA GLU A 54 -0.24 3.02 -4.38
C GLU A 54 -0.46 1.54 -4.05
N GLY A 55 0.42 0.96 -3.21
CA GLY A 55 0.33 -0.44 -2.82
C GLY A 55 0.67 -1.45 -3.93
N GLU A 56 1.27 -0.99 -5.05
CA GLU A 56 1.74 -1.87 -6.12
C GLU A 56 2.83 -2.83 -5.65
N ASP A 57 3.56 -2.52 -4.58
CA ASP A 57 4.57 -3.35 -3.93
C ASP A 57 3.99 -4.48 -3.08
N LEU A 58 2.67 -4.54 -2.91
CA LEU A 58 1.98 -5.55 -2.11
C LEU A 58 1.30 -6.59 -3.00
N ASN A 59 1.44 -7.85 -2.61
CA ASN A 59 0.68 -8.98 -3.13
C ASN A 59 -0.36 -9.44 -2.11
N GLU A 60 -1.42 -10.09 -2.59
CA GLU A 60 -2.23 -10.94 -1.72
C GLU A 60 -1.38 -12.10 -1.19
N CYS A 61 -1.65 -12.53 0.04
CA CYS A 61 -1.00 -13.71 0.57
C CYS A 61 -1.40 -14.94 -0.24
N ALA A 62 -0.41 -15.71 -0.69
CA ALA A 62 -0.65 -16.99 -1.35
C ALA A 62 -1.40 -17.95 -0.43
N GLU A 63 -2.13 -18.89 -1.04
CA GLU A 63 -2.76 -19.97 -0.29
C GLU A 63 -1.72 -20.72 0.56
N GLY A 64 -2.07 -21.04 1.80
CA GLY A 64 -1.16 -21.69 2.74
C GLY A 64 -0.18 -20.75 3.47
N THR A 65 -0.19 -19.44 3.22
CA THR A 65 0.63 -18.48 4.00
C THR A 65 0.25 -18.48 5.49
N MET A 66 -1.04 -18.61 5.81
CA MET A 66 -1.55 -18.72 7.18
C MET A 66 -1.77 -20.20 7.52
N SER A 67 -0.69 -20.90 7.81
CA SER A 67 -0.70 -22.36 8.05
C SER A 67 -1.43 -22.78 9.31
N ASP A 68 -1.62 -21.87 10.26
CA ASP A 68 -2.36 -22.03 11.51
C ASP A 68 -3.82 -21.55 11.42
N TRP A 69 -4.27 -21.12 10.23
CA TRP A 69 -5.62 -20.63 10.04
C TRP A 69 -6.65 -21.74 10.20
N VAL A 70 -7.67 -21.49 11.01
CA VAL A 70 -8.88 -22.32 11.14
C VAL A 70 -10.07 -21.42 10.81
N ASP A 71 -10.92 -21.82 9.86
CA ASP A 71 -12.07 -21.00 9.43
C ASP A 71 -13.10 -20.77 10.54
N ASP A 72 -13.39 -21.83 11.30
CA ASP A 72 -14.34 -21.82 12.41
C ASP A 72 -13.65 -22.28 13.70
N PRO A 73 -12.83 -21.42 14.33
CA PRO A 73 -12.09 -21.82 15.51
C PRO A 73 -13.03 -22.05 16.70
N GLU A 74 -12.78 -23.12 17.46
CA GLU A 74 -13.68 -23.60 18.52
C GLU A 74 -14.02 -22.52 19.56
N TYR A 75 -13.06 -21.67 19.92
CA TYR A 75 -13.27 -20.58 20.88
C TYR A 75 -14.23 -19.48 20.38
N LEU A 76 -14.40 -19.32 19.07
CA LEU A 76 -15.43 -18.45 18.50
C LEU A 76 -16.76 -19.18 18.38
N ILE A 77 -16.73 -20.46 18.01
CA ILE A 77 -17.95 -21.28 17.93
C ILE A 77 -18.62 -21.45 19.31
N SER A 78 -17.84 -21.47 20.39
CA SER A 78 -18.34 -21.56 21.76
C SER A 78 -18.98 -20.28 22.30
N ILE A 79 -19.06 -19.19 21.52
CA ILE A 79 -19.77 -17.97 21.93
C ILE A 79 -21.28 -18.28 21.90
N ASP A 80 -21.94 -18.18 23.06
CA ASP A 80 -23.37 -18.54 23.21
C ASP A 80 -24.30 -17.63 22.39
N ASP A 81 -24.04 -16.32 22.39
CA ASP A 81 -24.86 -15.35 21.66
C ASP A 81 -24.61 -15.45 20.15
N ASP A 82 -25.66 -15.76 19.40
CA ASP A 82 -25.60 -16.00 17.96
C ASP A 82 -25.12 -14.76 17.16
N GLU A 83 -25.50 -13.55 17.58
CA GLU A 83 -25.10 -12.32 16.89
C GLU A 83 -23.63 -12.00 17.16
N MET A 84 -23.18 -12.15 18.41
CA MET A 84 -21.78 -11.97 18.78
C MET A 84 -20.89 -13.01 18.11
N ARG A 85 -21.32 -14.27 18.05
CA ARG A 85 -20.59 -15.35 17.36
C ARG A 85 -20.42 -15.03 15.88
N ARG A 86 -21.51 -14.64 15.20
CA ARG A 86 -21.45 -14.23 13.78
C ARG A 86 -20.50 -13.05 13.58
N PHE A 87 -20.61 -12.02 14.41
CA PHE A 87 -19.74 -10.84 14.33
C PHE A 87 -18.26 -11.20 14.51
N ALA A 88 -17.94 -12.08 15.46
CA ALA A 88 -16.57 -12.51 15.70
C ALA A 88 -16.00 -13.34 14.52
N LEU A 89 -16.81 -14.23 13.93
CA LEU A 89 -16.42 -14.98 12.72
C LEU A 89 -16.25 -14.06 11.50
N GLU A 90 -17.08 -13.03 11.35
CA GLU A 90 -16.93 -12.02 10.29
C GLU A 90 -15.62 -11.23 10.44
N ILE A 91 -15.28 -10.79 11.66
CA ILE A 91 -13.99 -10.15 11.94
C ILE A 91 -12.84 -11.11 11.65
N HIS A 92 -12.94 -12.36 12.11
CA HIS A 92 -11.93 -13.38 11.85
C HIS A 92 -11.67 -13.50 10.34
N ALA A 93 -12.71 -13.68 9.53
CA ALA A 93 -12.58 -13.77 8.08
C ALA A 93 -11.93 -12.53 7.40
N LEU A 94 -11.90 -11.35 8.04
CA LEU A 94 -11.20 -10.19 7.50
C LEU A 94 -9.68 -10.39 7.44
N TRP A 95 -9.08 -11.16 8.35
CA TRP A 95 -7.62 -11.38 8.34
C TRP A 95 -7.14 -12.02 7.04
N LYS A 96 -7.90 -12.98 6.49
CA LYS A 96 -7.62 -13.56 5.15
C LYS A 96 -7.62 -12.49 4.06
N LYS A 97 -8.56 -11.54 4.12
CA LYS A 97 -8.69 -10.46 3.14
C LYS A 97 -7.63 -9.37 3.30
N LEU A 98 -7.15 -9.14 4.51
CA LEU A 98 -6.17 -8.11 4.86
C LEU A 98 -4.73 -8.59 4.72
N CYS A 99 -4.50 -9.90 4.65
CA CYS A 99 -3.16 -10.47 4.52
C CYS A 99 -2.49 -9.98 3.22
N ARG A 100 -1.30 -9.40 3.36
CA ARG A 100 -0.46 -8.98 2.24
C ARG A 100 0.97 -9.48 2.42
N THR A 101 1.65 -9.75 1.32
CA THR A 101 3.10 -9.99 1.27
C THR A 101 3.78 -8.90 0.43
N ILE A 102 5.06 -8.63 0.68
CA ILE A 102 5.83 -7.70 -0.13
C ILE A 102 6.28 -8.43 -1.39
N LYS A 103 6.13 -7.80 -2.57
CA LYS A 103 6.72 -8.30 -3.82
C LYS A 103 8.24 -8.39 -3.65
N THR A 104 8.80 -9.58 -3.83
CA THR A 104 10.26 -9.81 -3.76
C THR A 104 11.05 -9.20 -4.90
N GLU A 105 10.40 -8.56 -5.87
CA GLU A 105 11.07 -7.74 -6.87
C GLU A 105 11.12 -6.28 -6.41
N ALA A 106 12.08 -6.01 -5.54
CA ALA A 106 12.64 -4.69 -5.37
C ALA A 106 14.05 -4.73 -5.94
N THR A 107 14.23 -4.07 -7.09
CA THR A 107 15.46 -3.89 -7.91
C THR A 107 16.04 -5.11 -8.61
#